data_AF-A0A7J8R942-F1
#
_entry.id   AF-A0A7J8R942-F1
#
_cell.length_a   1.000
_cell.length_b   1.000
_cell.length_c   1.000
_cell.angle_alpha   90.00
_cell.angle_beta   90.00
_cell.angle_gamma   90.00
#
_symmetry.space_group_name_H-M   'P 1'
#
loop_
_entity.id
_entity.type
_entity.pdbx_description
1 polymer ?
#
loop_
_entity_poly.entity_id
_entity_poly.type
_entity_poly.pdbx_seq_one_letter_code
_entity_poly.pdbx_strand_id
1 'polypeptide(L)'
;MGMISYWEGRYVLLLMSLFSIYCGLIYNEFFSVPFHIFGGSAYKCRDVTCSDAKSAGLIKFRDPYPFGVDPSWRGSRSELPFLNSLKMKMSILLGVAQMNLGIVLSYFNARFFRSSLDVRYQFVPQMIFLNSLFGYLSLLIIIKWCTGSQADLYHVMIYMFLSPTDDLGENELFWGQRPLVQIVLLLLALVAVPWMLFPKPFILKKLHF
;
A
#
# COMPACT_ATOMS: atom_id res chain seq x y z
N MET A 1 -0.74 25.24 -32.70
CA MET A 1 0.10 24.42 -31.80
C MET A 1 -0.71 23.55 -30.85
N GLY A 2 -1.71 24.08 -30.10
CA GLY A 2 -2.45 23.27 -29.10
C GLY A 2 -3.35 22.13 -29.61
N MET A 3 -3.93 22.25 -30.82
CA MET A 3 -4.77 21.19 -31.39
C MET A 3 -3.99 19.95 -31.88
N ILE A 4 -2.72 20.14 -32.26
CA ILE A 4 -1.85 19.05 -32.75
C ILE A 4 -1.50 18.10 -31.59
N SER A 5 -1.20 18.68 -30.42
CA SER A 5 -0.92 17.91 -29.19
C SER A 5 -2.12 17.08 -28.71
N TYR A 6 -3.37 17.54 -28.92
CA TYR A 6 -4.56 16.76 -28.57
C TYR A 6 -4.74 15.54 -29.47
N TRP A 7 -4.49 15.70 -30.78
CA TRP A 7 -4.62 14.60 -31.74
C TRP A 7 -3.55 13.52 -31.58
N GLU A 8 -2.34 13.91 -31.19
CA GLU A 8 -1.23 13.00 -30.87
C GLU A 8 -1.47 12.25 -29.54
N GLY A 9 -2.07 12.91 -28.55
CA GLY A 9 -2.37 12.36 -27.22
C GLY A 9 -3.67 11.54 -27.12
N ARG A 10 -4.42 11.34 -28.21
CA ARG A 10 -5.77 10.74 -28.18
C ARG A 10 -5.84 9.38 -27.46
N TYR A 11 -4.82 8.54 -27.61
CA TYR A 11 -4.76 7.22 -26.96
C TYR A 11 -4.48 7.34 -25.46
N VAL A 12 -3.68 8.31 -25.04
CA VAL A 12 -3.40 8.57 -23.62
C VAL A 12 -4.67 9.07 -22.93
N LEU A 13 -5.40 10.01 -23.56
CA LEU A 13 -6.67 10.51 -23.04
C LEU A 13 -7.75 9.43 -22.94
N LEU A 14 -7.82 8.55 -23.94
CA LEU A 14 -8.72 7.40 -23.92
C LEU A 14 -8.36 6.42 -22.79
N LEU A 15 -7.07 6.15 -22.59
CA LEU A 15 -6.63 5.26 -21.52
C LEU A 15 -6.87 5.86 -20.12
N MET A 16 -6.60 7.15 -19.95
CA MET A 16 -6.88 7.89 -18.71
C MET A 16 -8.37 7.90 -18.38
N SER A 17 -9.25 8.08 -19.38
CA SER A 17 -10.69 8.06 -19.16
C SER A 17 -11.19 6.67 -18.78
N LEU A 18 -10.73 5.60 -19.45
CA LEU A 18 -11.08 4.22 -19.09
C LEU A 18 -10.66 3.85 -17.66
N PHE A 19 -9.42 4.18 -17.26
CA PHE A 19 -8.97 3.91 -15.89
C PHE A 19 -9.66 4.79 -14.85
N SER A 20 -10.01 6.03 -15.19
CA SER A 20 -10.82 6.90 -14.31
C SER A 20 -12.21 6.31 -14.09
N ILE A 21 -12.88 5.80 -15.14
CA ILE A 21 -14.16 5.11 -15.02
C ILE A 21 -14.03 3.88 -14.12
N TYR A 22 -12.99 3.05 -14.31
CA TYR A 22 -12.74 1.88 -13.46
C TYR A 22 -12.55 2.26 -11.98
N CYS A 23 -11.72 3.27 -11.70
CA CYS A 23 -11.52 3.76 -10.33
C CYS A 23 -12.81 4.35 -9.73
N GLY A 24 -13.61 5.08 -10.52
CA GLY A 24 -14.91 5.60 -10.10
C GLY A 24 -15.89 4.49 -9.71
N LEU A 25 -15.90 3.39 -10.46
CA LEU A 25 -16.68 2.18 -10.13
C LEU A 25 -16.17 1.50 -8.85
N ILE A 26 -14.86 1.42 -8.61
CA ILE A 26 -14.30 0.89 -7.35
C ILE A 26 -14.73 1.75 -6.16
N TYR A 27 -14.66 3.07 -6.26
CA TYR A 27 -15.12 3.98 -5.21
C TYR A 27 -16.65 4.03 -5.08
N ASN A 28 -17.36 3.41 -6.03
CA ASN A 28 -18.80 3.43 -6.17
C ASN A 28 -19.35 4.87 -6.13
N GLU A 29 -18.73 5.76 -6.92
CA GLU A 29 -19.13 7.15 -7.09
C GLU A 29 -19.34 7.48 -8.55
N PHE A 30 -20.52 7.99 -8.86
CA PHE A 30 -20.78 8.63 -10.13
C PHE A 30 -21.58 9.91 -9.88
N PHE A 31 -20.99 11.05 -10.26
CA PHE A 31 -21.47 12.41 -9.90
C PHE A 31 -21.75 12.59 -8.39
N SER A 32 -20.90 12.02 -7.53
CA SER A 32 -21.05 12.03 -6.06
C SER A 32 -22.30 11.31 -5.53
N VAL A 33 -22.96 10.49 -6.35
CA VAL A 33 -24.09 9.64 -5.95
C VAL A 33 -23.63 8.18 -5.90
N PRO A 34 -23.92 7.43 -4.80
CA PRO A 34 -23.66 5.99 -4.74
C PRO A 34 -24.68 5.19 -5.53
N PHE A 35 -24.24 4.09 -6.14
CA PHE A 35 -25.12 3.17 -6.86
C PHE A 35 -25.18 1.80 -6.18
N HIS A 36 -26.39 1.22 -6.13
CA HIS A 36 -26.64 -0.12 -5.60
C HIS A 36 -26.61 -1.19 -6.72
N ILE A 37 -25.55 -1.22 -7.53
CA ILE A 37 -25.50 -2.03 -8.77
C ILE A 37 -25.26 -3.53 -8.50
N PHE A 38 -24.42 -3.86 -7.52
CA PHE A 38 -23.91 -5.22 -7.31
C PHE A 38 -24.55 -5.95 -6.12
N GLY A 39 -25.62 -5.40 -5.53
CA GLY A 39 -26.41 -6.08 -4.50
C GLY A 39 -26.85 -5.16 -3.35
N GLY A 40 -27.38 -5.78 -2.29
CA GLY A 40 -27.70 -5.09 -1.05
C GLY A 40 -26.44 -4.76 -0.25
N SER A 41 -26.46 -3.63 0.47
CA SER A 41 -25.38 -3.24 1.39
C SER A 41 -25.11 -4.30 2.46
N ALA A 42 -23.84 -4.41 2.88
CA ALA A 42 -23.40 -5.24 4.00
C ALA A 42 -23.87 -4.69 5.35
N TYR A 43 -24.32 -3.44 5.40
CA TYR A 43 -24.74 -2.73 6.59
C TYR A 43 -26.25 -2.47 6.57
N LYS A 44 -26.94 -2.82 7.66
CA LYS A 44 -28.38 -2.55 7.84
C LYS A 44 -28.66 -1.95 9.21
N CYS A 45 -29.77 -1.24 9.32
CA CYS A 45 -30.31 -0.80 10.61
C CYS A 45 -30.75 -2.02 11.43
N ARG A 46 -30.57 -1.93 12.75
CA ARG A 46 -31.06 -2.94 13.71
C ARG A 46 -32.60 -2.97 13.75
N ASP A 47 -33.23 -1.80 13.64
CA ASP A 47 -34.68 -1.63 13.67
C ASP A 47 -35.24 -1.11 12.34
N VAL A 48 -36.50 -1.47 12.05
CA VAL A 48 -37.29 -1.01 10.89
C VAL A 48 -37.49 0.51 10.84
N THR A 49 -37.43 1.19 11.98
CA THR A 49 -37.56 2.65 12.08
C THR A 49 -36.22 3.40 11.98
N CYS A 50 -35.08 2.71 11.91
CA CYS A 50 -33.71 3.27 11.83
C CYS A 50 -33.42 4.42 12.84
N SER A 51 -34.17 4.54 13.94
CA SER A 51 -34.00 5.66 14.89
C SER A 51 -32.63 5.64 15.57
N ASP A 52 -32.14 4.43 15.88
CA ASP A 52 -30.84 4.20 16.50
C ASP A 52 -29.65 4.26 15.52
N ALA A 53 -29.88 4.31 14.21
CA ALA A 53 -28.82 4.38 13.21
C ALA A 53 -28.00 5.68 13.34
N LYS A 54 -28.60 6.74 13.90
CA LYS A 54 -27.94 8.02 14.19
C LYS A 54 -27.03 7.97 15.42
N SER A 55 -27.28 7.02 16.34
CA SER A 55 -26.67 6.94 17.67
C SER A 55 -25.65 5.79 17.78
N ALA A 56 -25.99 4.60 17.29
CA ALA A 56 -25.19 3.37 17.41
C ALA A 56 -24.47 2.96 16.12
N GLY A 57 -24.78 3.60 14.98
CA GLY A 57 -24.24 3.24 13.67
C GLY A 57 -24.92 2.01 13.03
N LEU A 58 -24.58 1.72 11.78
CA LEU A 58 -25.12 0.57 11.05
C LEU A 58 -24.40 -0.73 11.46
N ILE A 59 -25.13 -1.83 11.63
CA ILE A 59 -24.56 -3.13 12.02
C ILE A 59 -24.21 -3.92 10.75
N LYS A 60 -23.02 -4.55 10.74
CA LYS A 60 -22.62 -5.48 9.67
C LYS A 60 -23.52 -6.72 9.74
N PHE A 61 -24.43 -6.84 8.77
CA PHE A 61 -25.42 -7.91 8.71
C PHE A 61 -25.07 -8.96 7.65
N ARG A 62 -24.30 -8.57 6.62
CA ARG A 62 -23.98 -9.43 5.47
C ARG A 62 -22.48 -9.43 5.17
N ASP A 63 -22.09 -10.36 4.31
CA ASP A 63 -20.78 -10.40 3.67
C ASP A 63 -20.42 -9.08 2.97
N PRO A 64 -19.12 -8.77 2.80
CA PRO A 64 -18.66 -7.56 2.14
C PRO A 64 -19.31 -7.38 0.76
N TYR A 65 -19.55 -6.12 0.40
CA TYR A 65 -20.08 -5.77 -0.91
C TYR A 65 -19.18 -6.35 -2.03
N PRO A 66 -19.74 -7.05 -3.02
CA PRO A 66 -18.96 -7.91 -3.92
C PRO A 66 -18.02 -7.13 -4.85
N PHE A 67 -18.30 -5.86 -5.13
CA PHE A 67 -17.42 -5.03 -5.96
C PHE A 67 -17.45 -3.56 -5.53
N GLY A 68 -16.28 -3.02 -5.18
CA GLY A 68 -16.12 -1.62 -4.78
C GLY A 68 -16.51 -1.34 -3.33
N VAL A 69 -16.62 -0.05 -3.00
CA VAL A 69 -17.01 0.40 -1.66
C VAL A 69 -18.53 0.28 -1.49
N ASP A 70 -18.94 -0.17 -0.31
CA ASP A 70 -20.36 -0.32 0.03
C ASP A 70 -21.08 1.05 -0.01
N PRO A 71 -22.21 1.16 -0.75
CA PRO A 71 -23.03 2.38 -0.80
C PRO A 71 -23.38 2.98 0.55
N SER A 72 -23.58 2.16 1.59
CA SER A 72 -24.03 2.61 2.91
C SER A 72 -23.05 3.51 3.65
N TRP A 73 -21.77 3.51 3.23
CA TRP A 73 -20.79 4.43 3.80
C TRP A 73 -21.06 5.88 3.41
N ARG A 74 -21.72 6.13 2.27
CA ARG A 74 -22.08 7.47 1.82
C ARG A 74 -23.16 8.08 2.71
N GLY A 75 -22.89 9.29 3.20
CA GLY A 75 -23.76 10.00 4.14
C GLY A 75 -23.64 9.53 5.59
N SER A 76 -22.70 8.63 5.90
CA SER A 76 -22.39 8.25 7.27
C SER A 76 -21.43 9.25 7.92
N ARG A 77 -21.53 9.47 9.24
CA ARG A 77 -20.59 10.35 9.98
C ARG A 77 -19.13 9.85 9.90
N SER A 78 -18.93 8.56 9.68
CA SER A 78 -17.63 7.89 9.60
C SER A 78 -17.11 7.73 8.17
N GLU A 79 -17.80 8.27 7.16
CA GLU A 79 -17.39 8.17 5.75
C GLU A 79 -15.98 8.71 5.50
N LEU A 80 -15.76 9.97 5.92
CA LEU A 80 -14.51 10.69 5.71
C LEU A 80 -13.30 10.00 6.38
N PRO A 81 -13.35 9.65 7.69
CA PRO A 81 -12.21 8.98 8.32
C PRO A 81 -11.94 7.59 7.73
N PHE A 82 -12.98 6.85 7.32
CA PHE A 82 -12.83 5.54 6.68
C PHE A 82 -12.21 5.64 5.28
N LEU A 83 -12.79 6.47 4.39
CA LEU A 83 -12.31 6.64 3.01
C LEU A 83 -10.90 7.24 2.98
N ASN A 84 -10.58 8.18 3.87
CA ASN A 84 -9.24 8.75 3.97
C ASN A 84 -8.21 7.67 4.36
N SER A 85 -8.52 6.88 5.39
CA SER A 85 -7.65 5.77 5.82
C SER A 85 -7.48 4.72 4.72
N LEU A 86 -8.55 4.39 3.99
CA LEU A 86 -8.51 3.45 2.86
C LEU A 86 -7.65 3.99 1.73
N LYS A 87 -7.86 5.24 1.31
CA LYS A 87 -7.10 5.90 0.23
C LYS A 87 -5.61 5.96 0.56
N MET A 88 -5.27 6.29 1.81
CA MET A 88 -3.87 6.34 2.21
C MET A 88 -3.21 4.96 2.16
N LYS A 89 -3.86 3.93 2.71
CA LYS A 89 -3.33 2.55 2.68
C LYS A 89 -3.20 2.02 1.25
N MET A 90 -4.19 2.28 0.40
CA MET A 90 -4.16 1.90 -1.02
C MET A 90 -3.04 2.61 -1.77
N SER A 91 -2.81 3.89 -1.48
CA SER A 91 -1.70 4.65 -2.07
C SER A 91 -0.33 4.07 -1.68
N ILE A 92 -0.16 3.65 -0.42
CA ILE A 92 1.08 2.99 0.03
C ILE A 92 1.28 1.66 -0.72
N LEU A 93 0.25 0.82 -0.82
CA LEU A 93 0.34 -0.48 -1.51
C LEU A 93 0.72 -0.30 -2.99
N LEU A 94 0.04 0.61 -3.70
CA LEU A 94 0.32 0.89 -5.11
C LEU A 94 1.71 1.53 -5.30
N GLY A 95 2.12 2.43 -4.41
CA GLY A 95 3.44 3.07 -4.45
C GLY A 95 4.57 2.05 -4.27
N VAL A 96 4.47 1.16 -3.28
CA VAL A 96 5.48 0.10 -3.06
C VAL A 96 5.52 -0.88 -4.23
N ALA A 97 4.37 -1.24 -4.82
CA ALA A 97 4.33 -2.08 -6.01
C ALA A 97 5.01 -1.41 -7.21
N GLN A 98 4.74 -0.13 -7.47
CA GLN A 98 5.36 0.63 -8.56
C GLN A 98 6.88 0.79 -8.36
N MET A 99 7.34 1.07 -7.14
CA MET A 99 8.76 1.17 -6.83
C MET A 99 9.49 -0.17 -7.03
N ASN A 100 8.89 -1.28 -6.58
CA ASN A 100 9.45 -2.62 -6.82
C ASN A 100 9.54 -2.95 -8.32
N LEU A 101 8.51 -2.59 -9.12
CA LEU A 101 8.55 -2.75 -10.57
C LEU A 101 9.72 -1.98 -11.18
N GLY A 102 9.98 -0.74 -10.74
CA GLY A 102 11.12 0.06 -11.19
C GLY A 102 12.47 -0.61 -10.90
N ILE A 103 12.64 -1.20 -9.71
CA ILE A 103 13.86 -1.93 -9.34
C ILE A 103 14.03 -3.20 -10.18
N VAL A 104 12.95 -3.92 -10.46
CA VAL A 104 12.96 -5.11 -11.34
C VAL A 104 13.33 -4.74 -12.78
N LEU A 105 12.85 -3.60 -13.30
CA LEU A 105 13.28 -3.09 -14.61
C LEU A 105 14.79 -2.76 -14.62
N SER A 106 15.30 -2.15 -13.54
CA SER A 106 16.74 -1.88 -13.39
C SER A 106 17.56 -3.18 -13.42
N TYR A 107 17.05 -4.26 -12.82
CA TYR A 107 17.65 -5.59 -12.90
C TYR A 107 17.71 -6.14 -14.33
N PHE A 108 16.62 -6.05 -15.09
CA PHE A 108 16.61 -6.47 -16.49
C PHE A 108 17.61 -5.67 -17.33
N ASN A 109 17.75 -4.37 -17.07
CA ASN A 109 18.74 -3.52 -17.71
C ASN A 109 20.18 -3.94 -17.41
N ALA A 110 20.51 -4.17 -16.13
CA ALA A 110 21.84 -4.63 -15.72
C ALA A 110 22.18 -6.02 -16.27
N ARG A 111 21.17 -6.90 -16.39
CA ARG A 111 21.33 -8.22 -17.03
C ARG A 111 21.61 -8.10 -18.52
N PHE A 112 20.96 -7.17 -19.22
CA PHE A 112 21.21 -6.92 -20.64
C PHE A 112 22.65 -6.42 -20.89
N PHE A 113 23.12 -5.46 -20.11
CA PHE A 113 24.49 -4.93 -20.20
C PHE A 113 25.58 -5.83 -19.58
N ARG A 114 25.20 -6.99 -19.02
CA ARG A 114 26.07 -7.95 -18.33
C ARG A 114 26.91 -7.35 -17.19
N SER A 115 26.50 -6.22 -16.62
CA SER A 115 27.19 -5.58 -15.49
C SER A 115 26.83 -6.28 -14.17
N SER A 116 27.46 -7.42 -13.92
CA SER A 116 27.23 -8.24 -12.71
C SER A 116 27.51 -7.48 -11.40
N LEU A 117 28.35 -6.43 -11.46
CA LEU A 117 28.64 -5.55 -10.34
C LEU A 117 27.42 -4.71 -9.93
N ASP A 118 26.69 -4.13 -10.88
CA ASP A 118 25.48 -3.34 -10.58
C ASP A 118 24.37 -4.24 -10.02
N VAL A 119 24.25 -5.48 -10.52
CA VAL A 119 23.28 -6.45 -9.98
C VAL A 119 23.56 -6.76 -8.50
N ARG A 120 24.83 -7.03 -8.14
CA ARG A 120 25.17 -7.46 -6.77
C ARG A 120 25.22 -6.31 -5.76
N TYR A 121 25.67 -5.13 -6.18
CA TYR A 121 25.91 -4.01 -5.27
C TYR A 121 24.87 -2.89 -5.33
N GLN A 122 24.02 -2.85 -6.37
CA GLN A 122 22.94 -1.85 -6.48
C GLN A 122 21.56 -2.51 -6.37
N PHE A 123 21.27 -3.54 -7.15
CA PHE A 123 19.93 -4.17 -7.14
C PHE A 123 19.63 -4.92 -5.83
N VAL A 124 20.53 -5.79 -5.36
CA VAL A 124 20.30 -6.59 -4.14
C VAL A 124 20.09 -5.72 -2.90
N PRO A 125 20.96 -4.74 -2.58
CA PRO A 125 20.76 -3.89 -1.40
C PRO A 125 19.51 -3.02 -1.50
N GLN A 126 19.21 -2.49 -2.69
CA GLN A 126 18.01 -1.66 -2.91
C GLN A 126 16.72 -2.47 -2.71
N MET A 127 16.70 -3.75 -3.14
CA MET A 127 15.56 -4.64 -2.96
C MET A 127 15.37 -5.03 -1.48
N ILE A 128 16.46 -5.33 -0.76
CA ILE A 128 16.43 -5.64 0.68
C ILE A 128 15.97 -4.43 1.49
N PHE A 129 16.52 -3.25 1.23
CA PHE A 129 16.18 -2.03 1.96
C PHE A 129 14.71 -1.62 1.76
N LEU A 130 14.22 -1.62 0.51
CA LEU A 130 12.83 -1.24 0.24
C LEU A 130 11.84 -2.25 0.84
N ASN A 131 12.08 -3.56 0.68
CA ASN A 131 11.16 -4.59 1.17
C ASN A 131 11.21 -4.74 2.70
N SER A 132 12.35 -4.47 3.35
CA SER A 132 12.46 -4.56 4.81
C SER A 132 11.63 -3.51 5.55
N LEU A 133 11.53 -2.29 5.01
CA LEU A 133 10.78 -1.19 5.63
C LEU A 133 9.37 -1.07 5.05
N PHE A 134 9.28 -0.73 3.77
CA PHE A 134 8.01 -0.43 3.12
C PHE A 134 7.26 -1.70 2.68
N GLY A 135 7.99 -2.77 2.34
CA GLY A 135 7.40 -4.09 2.09
C GLY A 135 6.81 -4.73 3.36
N TYR A 136 7.47 -4.56 4.50
CA TYR A 136 6.90 -5.01 5.78
C TYR A 136 5.62 -4.24 6.13
N LEU A 137 5.61 -2.92 5.94
CA LEU A 137 4.40 -2.10 6.13
C LEU A 137 3.25 -2.54 5.22
N SER A 138 3.52 -2.82 3.94
CA SER A 138 2.48 -3.27 3.01
C SER A 138 1.89 -4.63 3.41
N LEU A 139 2.73 -5.56 3.88
CA LEU A 139 2.28 -6.85 4.43
C LEU A 139 1.39 -6.66 5.67
N LEU A 140 1.79 -5.81 6.61
CA LEU A 140 0.98 -5.53 7.81
C LEU A 140 -0.40 -4.95 7.45
N ILE A 141 -0.50 -4.10 6.42
CA ILE A 141 -1.79 -3.56 5.94
C ILE A 141 -2.69 -4.69 5.43
N ILE A 142 -2.17 -5.58 4.59
CA ILE A 142 -2.94 -6.70 4.02
C ILE A 142 -3.43 -7.63 5.14
N ILE A 143 -2.56 -7.92 6.09
CA ILE A 143 -2.89 -8.79 7.22
C ILE A 143 -3.96 -8.15 8.11
N LYS A 144 -3.83 -6.85 8.39
CA LYS A 144 -4.85 -6.11 9.13
C LYS A 144 -6.21 -6.23 8.45
N TRP A 145 -6.25 -6.18 7.12
CA TRP A 145 -7.49 -6.37 6.35
C TRP A 145 -8.02 -7.80 6.40
N CYS A 146 -7.16 -8.82 6.39
CA CYS A 146 -7.60 -10.23 6.50
C CYS A 146 -8.11 -10.59 7.90
N THR A 147 -7.47 -10.06 8.95
CA THR A 147 -7.74 -10.45 10.35
C THR A 147 -8.81 -9.57 11.00
N GLY A 148 -9.02 -8.35 10.50
CA GLY A 148 -9.98 -7.40 11.06
C GLY A 148 -9.56 -6.78 12.40
N SER A 149 -8.29 -6.93 12.80
CA SER A 149 -7.76 -6.38 14.04
C SER A 149 -7.75 -4.84 14.03
N GLN A 150 -7.93 -4.21 15.19
CA GLN A 150 -7.90 -2.74 15.34
C GLN A 150 -6.48 -2.15 15.40
N ALA A 151 -5.44 -2.98 15.51
CA ALA A 151 -4.06 -2.58 15.79
C ALA A 151 -3.53 -1.38 14.97
N ASP A 152 -2.86 -0.44 15.63
CA ASP A 152 -2.39 0.80 15.01
C ASP A 152 -1.05 0.62 14.26
N LEU A 153 -1.14 0.56 12.94
CA LEU A 153 -0.01 0.32 12.04
C LEU A 153 1.13 1.34 12.17
N TYR A 154 0.81 2.63 12.40
CA TYR A 154 1.85 3.66 12.54
C TYR A 154 2.64 3.52 13.84
N HIS A 155 1.96 3.18 14.95
CA HIS A 155 2.63 2.90 16.20
C HIS A 155 3.62 1.75 16.03
N VAL A 156 3.21 0.66 15.37
CA VAL A 156 4.10 -0.47 15.05
C VAL A 156 5.33 -0.03 14.25
N MET A 157 5.17 0.86 13.28
CA MET A 157 6.27 1.33 12.45
C MET A 157 7.24 2.29 13.18
N ILE A 158 6.72 3.17 14.06
CA ILE A 158 7.56 4.08 14.85
C ILE A 158 8.35 3.30 15.90
N TYR A 159 7.69 2.39 16.63
CA TYR A 159 8.33 1.60 17.67
C TYR A 159 9.36 0.61 17.11
N MET A 160 9.21 0.17 15.84
CA MET A 160 10.23 -0.64 15.16
C MET A 160 11.60 0.05 15.08
N PHE A 161 11.65 1.38 14.95
CA PHE A 161 12.91 2.13 14.90
C PHE A 161 13.39 2.63 16.27
N LEU A 162 12.46 2.99 17.15
CA LEU A 162 12.79 3.65 18.42
C LEU A 162 13.09 2.65 19.55
N SER A 163 12.29 1.58 19.67
CA SER A 163 12.39 0.58 20.74
C SER A 163 11.93 -0.79 20.23
N PRO A 164 12.76 -1.53 19.47
CA PRO A 164 12.37 -2.77 18.79
C PRO A 164 12.10 -3.97 19.74
N THR A 165 12.36 -3.81 21.04
CA THR A 165 12.24 -4.86 22.07
C THR A 165 11.12 -4.58 23.08
N ASP A 166 10.37 -3.50 22.92
CA ASP A 166 9.33 -3.11 23.87
C ASP A 166 8.01 -3.85 23.59
N ASP A 167 7.22 -4.13 24.63
CA ASP A 167 5.96 -4.85 24.50
C ASP A 167 4.86 -3.89 23.99
N LEU A 168 4.56 -3.88 22.69
CA LEU A 168 3.40 -3.11 22.18
C LEU A 168 2.01 -3.71 22.53
N GLY A 169 1.86 -4.47 23.63
CA GLY A 169 0.58 -4.92 24.21
C GLY A 169 -0.48 -5.37 23.19
N GLU A 170 -1.64 -4.73 23.18
CA GLU A 170 -2.81 -5.01 22.32
C GLU A 170 -2.58 -4.86 20.79
N ASN A 171 -1.42 -4.34 20.36
CA ASN A 171 -1.09 -4.14 18.95
C ASN A 171 -0.34 -5.33 18.30
N GLU A 172 -0.43 -6.54 18.87
CA GLU A 172 0.16 -7.75 18.28
C GLU A 172 -0.71 -8.22 17.11
N LEU A 173 -0.18 -8.13 15.87
CA LEU A 173 -0.86 -8.66 14.69
C LEU A 173 -0.59 -10.16 14.51
N PHE A 174 0.56 -10.67 14.97
CA PHE A 174 0.92 -12.08 14.86
C PHE A 174 1.70 -12.61 16.04
N TRP A 175 1.52 -13.92 16.26
CA TRP A 175 2.37 -14.72 17.12
C TRP A 175 3.80 -14.77 16.57
N GLY A 176 4.80 -14.31 17.34
CA GLY A 176 6.22 -14.29 16.95
C GLY A 176 6.73 -13.00 16.26
N GLN A 177 5.91 -11.95 16.20
CA GLN A 177 6.24 -10.68 15.55
C GLN A 177 7.42 -9.91 16.20
N ARG A 178 7.74 -10.16 17.48
CA ARG A 178 8.29 -9.13 18.38
C ARG A 178 9.73 -9.26 18.88
N PRO A 179 10.52 -10.27 18.49
CA PRO A 179 11.96 -9.98 18.44
C PRO A 179 12.58 -10.36 17.11
N LEU A 180 12.29 -11.55 16.57
CA LEU A 180 13.05 -12.06 15.44
C LEU A 180 12.77 -11.28 14.15
N VAL A 181 11.52 -11.07 13.78
CA VAL A 181 11.20 -10.47 12.48
C VAL A 181 11.60 -9.00 12.43
N GLN A 182 11.23 -8.19 13.43
CA GLN A 182 11.56 -6.76 13.45
C GLN A 182 13.06 -6.51 13.55
N ILE A 183 13.79 -7.22 14.43
CA ILE A 183 15.23 -7.04 14.58
C ILE A 183 15.97 -7.52 13.33
N VAL A 184 15.60 -8.66 12.75
CA VAL A 184 16.22 -9.15 11.51
C VAL A 184 15.98 -8.18 10.36
N LEU A 185 14.77 -7.66 10.18
CA LEU A 185 14.47 -6.68 9.13
C LEU A 185 15.26 -5.39 9.33
N LEU A 186 15.36 -4.89 10.56
CA LEU A 186 16.11 -3.67 10.88
C LEU A 186 17.61 -3.86 10.63
N LEU A 187 18.19 -4.99 11.04
CA LEU A 187 19.59 -5.33 10.78
C LEU A 187 19.88 -5.45 9.29
N LEU A 188 19.01 -6.10 8.53
CA LEU A 188 19.13 -6.19 7.07
C LEU A 188 19.08 -4.80 6.42
N ALA A 189 18.20 -3.91 6.87
CA ALA A 189 18.14 -2.54 6.39
C ALA A 189 19.42 -1.76 6.70
N LEU A 190 19.96 -1.90 7.92
CA LEU A 190 21.18 -1.21 8.36
C LEU A 190 22.41 -1.71 7.59
N VAL A 191 22.51 -3.01 7.32
CA VAL A 191 23.60 -3.61 6.53
C VAL A 191 23.49 -3.26 5.03
N ALA A 192 22.29 -3.08 4.49
CA ALA A 192 22.08 -2.71 3.08
C ALA A 192 22.67 -1.33 2.73
N VAL A 193 22.68 -0.38 3.67
CA VAL A 193 23.21 0.99 3.47
C VAL A 193 24.72 0.99 3.14
N PRO A 194 25.63 0.45 3.98
CA PRO A 194 27.05 0.39 3.66
C PRO A 194 27.33 -0.54 2.47
N TRP A 195 26.53 -1.59 2.28
CA TRP A 195 26.65 -2.49 1.13
C TRP A 195 26.42 -1.76 -0.19
N MET A 196 25.48 -0.81 -0.26
CA MET A 196 25.26 -0.03 -1.48
C MET A 196 26.35 1.04 -1.71
N LEU A 197 26.84 1.65 -0.63
CA LEU A 197 27.66 2.85 -0.71
C LEU A 197 29.14 2.59 -1.06
N PHE A 198 29.78 1.60 -0.42
CA PHE A 198 31.23 1.41 -0.52
C PHE A 198 31.70 0.62 -1.75
N PRO A 199 31.07 -0.48 -2.18
CA PRO A 199 31.66 -1.36 -3.19
C PRO A 199 31.84 -0.71 -4.55
N LYS A 200 30.89 0.12 -4.98
CA LYS A 200 30.91 0.75 -6.31
C LYS A 200 32.11 1.71 -6.50
N PRO A 201 32.37 2.70 -5.62
CA PRO A 201 33.53 3.58 -5.76
C PRO A 201 34.87 2.86 -5.60
N PHE A 202 34.97 1.84 -4.74
CA PHE A 202 36.23 1.09 -4.56
C PHE A 202 36.60 0.26 -5.79
N ILE A 203 35.62 -0.34 -6.47
CA ILE A 203 35.86 -1.14 -7.67
C ILE A 203 36.23 -0.23 -8.86
N LEU A 204 35.56 0.91 -9.01
CA LEU A 204 35.91 1.92 -10.02
C LEU A 204 37.31 2.49 -9.80
N LYS A 205 37.72 2.74 -8.55
CA LYS A 205 39.08 3.18 -8.24
C LYS A 205 40.13 2.15 -8.63
N LYS A 206 39.86 0.85 -8.46
CA LYS A 206 40.78 -0.24 -8.85
C LYS A 206 40.84 -0.51 -10.36
N LEU A 207 39.89 0.00 -11.15
CA LEU A 207 39.87 -0.17 -12.61
C LEU A 207 40.59 0.95 -13.35
N HIS A 208 40.72 2.13 -12.72
CA HIS A 208 41.36 3.34 -13.28
C HIS A 208 42.76 3.63 -12.69
N PHE A 209 43.29 2.76 -11.84
CA PHE A 209 44.67 2.73 -11.37
C PHE A 209 45.27 1.37 -11.69
#